data_AF-A0A0A0DGY5-F1
#
_entry.id   AF-A0A0A0DGY5-F1
#
_cell.length_a   1.000
_cell.length_b   1.000
_cell.length_c   1.000
_cell.angle_alpha   90.00
_cell.angle_beta   90.00
_cell.angle_gamma   90.00
#
_symmetry.space_group_name_H-M   'P 1'
#
loop_
_entity.id
_entity.type
_entity.pdbx_description
1 polymer ?
#
loop_
_entity_poly.entity_id
_entity_poly.type
_entity_poly.pdbx_seq_one_letter_code
_entity_poly.pdbx_strand_id
1 'polypeptide(L)'
;MALLKDVPLDFITVTYDVIDTLSKKYDYPVQEYIYVTLTVHIYCSYQAVQQGRYKESDLPDASEKYPVPYQIAQEAVAIYRDRLLDSFPDDEVNRIAYHFINAEGDSNPVGQSHLDKRKDILNAVEEELRKQGIRRTANNSNFYDRFMIHLNYFLDYLDRSRDDNVALLEMESQIKLTYPEAYQIGSSLYEIIAQKTGIDLYHSERVYLVLHIQRLL
;
A
#
# COMPACT_ATOMS: atom_id res chain seq x y z
N MET A 1 19.03 11.53 -1.12
CA MET A 1 17.58 11.57 -1.35
C MET A 1 17.22 10.20 -1.90
N ALA A 2 16.61 9.33 -1.10
CA ALA A 2 16.25 7.99 -1.57
C ALA A 2 15.11 8.12 -2.58
N LEU A 3 15.29 7.58 -3.77
CA LEU A 3 14.18 7.43 -4.71
C LEU A 3 13.46 6.13 -4.35
N LEU A 4 12.16 6.07 -4.61
CA LEU A 4 11.38 4.87 -4.26
C LEU A 4 11.91 3.59 -4.95
N LYS A 5 12.60 3.72 -6.09
CA LYS A 5 13.30 2.62 -6.77
C LYS A 5 14.39 1.94 -5.93
N ASP A 6 14.93 2.66 -4.95
CA ASP A 6 16.00 2.18 -4.06
C ASP A 6 15.42 1.54 -2.79
N VAL A 7 14.08 1.54 -2.64
CA VAL A 7 13.36 0.98 -1.50
C VAL A 7 13.13 -0.52 -1.72
N PRO A 8 13.59 -1.39 -0.80
CA PRO A 8 13.32 -2.82 -0.89
C PRO A 8 11.82 -3.12 -0.85
N LEU A 9 11.41 -4.16 -1.57
CA LEU A 9 10.01 -4.57 -1.71
C LEU A 9 9.30 -4.79 -0.36
N ASP A 10 10.04 -5.24 0.66
CA ASP A 10 9.53 -5.44 2.01
C ASP A 10 9.04 -4.14 2.66
N PHE A 11 9.74 -3.03 2.46
CA PHE A 11 9.32 -1.74 2.98
C PHE A 11 8.03 -1.26 2.32
N ILE A 12 7.96 -1.39 0.99
CA ILE A 12 6.80 -0.97 0.21
C ILE A 12 5.58 -1.73 0.71
N THR A 13 5.61 -3.04 0.61
CA THR A 13 4.48 -3.89 0.96
C THR A 13 4.09 -3.83 2.44
N VAL A 14 5.02 -3.84 3.40
CA VAL A 14 4.67 -3.71 4.82
C VAL A 14 4.01 -2.36 5.07
N THR A 15 4.48 -1.30 4.43
CA THR A 15 3.88 0.03 4.57
C THR A 15 2.47 0.08 3.99
N TYR A 16 2.25 -0.52 2.83
CA TYR A 16 0.91 -0.63 2.25
C TYR A 16 -0.03 -1.45 3.14
N ASP A 17 0.41 -2.61 3.63
CA ASP A 17 -0.36 -3.43 4.59
C ASP A 17 -0.76 -2.62 5.84
N VAL A 18 0.19 -1.86 6.40
CA VAL A 18 -0.01 -0.99 7.56
C VAL A 18 -1.06 0.07 7.27
N ILE A 19 -0.95 0.77 6.15
CA ILE A 19 -1.90 1.82 5.76
C ILE A 19 -3.29 1.22 5.56
N ASP A 20 -3.42 0.15 4.76
CA ASP A 20 -4.72 -0.48 4.47
C ASP A 20 -5.40 -0.99 5.75
N THR A 21 -4.65 -1.77 6.54
CA THR A 21 -5.20 -2.45 7.73
C THR A 21 -5.62 -1.44 8.78
N LEU A 22 -4.79 -0.44 9.07
CA LEU A 22 -5.06 0.52 10.13
C LEU A 22 -6.09 1.58 9.69
N SER A 23 -6.03 2.07 8.45
CA SER A 23 -7.04 2.99 7.93
C SER A 23 -8.43 2.36 8.00
N LYS A 24 -8.55 1.06 7.69
CA LYS A 24 -9.82 0.34 7.81
C LYS A 24 -10.23 0.09 9.26
N LYS A 25 -9.31 -0.34 10.12
CA LYS A 25 -9.58 -0.64 11.54
C LYS A 25 -10.11 0.59 12.28
N TYR A 26 -9.57 1.77 11.97
CA TYR A 26 -9.90 3.01 12.65
C TYR A 26 -10.93 3.87 11.91
N ASP A 27 -11.47 3.39 10.79
CA ASP A 27 -12.32 4.16 9.88
C ASP A 27 -11.72 5.54 9.54
N TYR A 28 -10.40 5.54 9.29
CA TYR A 28 -9.62 6.74 9.08
C TYR A 28 -9.21 6.84 7.60
N PRO A 29 -9.98 7.58 6.78
CA PRO A 29 -9.69 7.74 5.35
C PRO A 29 -8.39 8.52 5.12
N VAL A 30 -7.51 7.96 4.28
CA VAL A 30 -6.27 8.60 3.86
C VAL A 30 -6.20 8.77 2.34
N GLN A 31 -5.50 9.81 1.90
CA GLN A 31 -5.17 10.11 0.51
C GLN A 31 -3.99 9.25 0.04
N GLU A 32 -4.00 8.82 -1.22
CA GLU A 32 -3.06 7.82 -1.76
C GLU A 32 -1.59 8.21 -1.70
N TYR A 33 -1.27 9.51 -1.70
CA TYR A 33 0.12 9.95 -1.61
C TYR A 33 0.80 9.49 -0.30
N ILE A 34 0.03 9.08 0.72
CA ILE A 34 0.58 8.47 1.94
C ILE A 34 1.38 7.20 1.65
N TYR A 35 0.97 6.39 0.67
CA TYR A 35 1.67 5.16 0.31
C TYR A 35 3.11 5.44 -0.15
N VAL A 36 3.31 6.53 -0.89
CA VAL A 36 4.63 6.97 -1.33
C VAL A 36 5.39 7.58 -0.16
N THR A 37 4.79 8.58 0.49
CA THR A 37 5.49 9.40 1.49
C THR A 37 5.88 8.60 2.72
N LEU A 38 5.00 7.74 3.22
CA LEU A 38 5.28 6.89 4.38
C LEU A 38 6.30 5.80 4.02
N THR A 39 6.20 5.17 2.84
CA THR A 39 7.17 4.15 2.41
C THR A 39 8.59 4.71 2.33
N VAL A 40 8.74 5.89 1.71
CA VAL A 40 10.04 6.57 1.62
C VAL A 40 10.54 6.96 3.01
N HIS A 41 9.66 7.47 3.87
CA HIS A 41 9.98 7.86 5.24
C HIS A 41 10.50 6.67 6.05
N ILE A 42 9.77 5.56 6.11
CA ILE A 42 10.17 4.36 6.87
C ILE A 42 11.50 3.80 6.38
N TYR A 43 11.71 3.75 5.07
CA TYR A 43 13.00 3.30 4.53
C TYR A 43 14.15 4.26 4.88
N CYS A 44 13.93 5.57 4.77
CA CYS A 44 14.94 6.57 5.17
C CYS A 44 15.25 6.49 6.66
N SER A 45 14.23 6.30 7.51
CA SER A 45 14.36 6.12 8.95
C SER A 45 15.16 4.85 9.26
N TYR A 46 14.85 3.73 8.62
CA TYR A 46 15.61 2.49 8.74
C TYR A 46 17.10 2.69 8.40
N GLN A 47 17.39 3.29 7.24
CA GLN A 47 18.76 3.57 6.83
C GLN A 47 19.48 4.49 7.83
N ALA A 48 18.78 5.46 8.40
CA ALA A 48 19.35 6.37 9.38
C ALA A 48 19.70 5.66 10.69
N VAL A 49 18.84 4.76 11.18
CA VAL A 49 19.09 3.95 12.37
C VAL A 49 20.29 3.02 12.15
N GLN A 50 20.29 2.27 11.03
CA GLN A 50 21.36 1.34 10.69
C GLN A 50 22.72 2.02 10.56
N GLN A 51 22.75 3.29 10.16
CA GLN A 51 23.98 4.08 10.02
C GLN A 51 24.33 4.90 11.27
N GLY A 52 23.58 4.76 12.37
CA GLY A 52 23.81 5.53 13.61
C GLY A 52 23.65 7.04 13.44
N ARG A 53 22.90 7.48 12.42
CA ARG A 53 22.66 8.89 12.09
C ARG A 53 21.21 9.33 12.30
N TYR A 54 20.41 8.50 12.96
CA TYR A 54 19.04 8.84 13.30
C TYR A 54 19.03 10.07 14.21
N LYS A 55 18.13 11.00 13.92
CA LYS A 55 17.89 12.20 14.71
C LYS A 55 16.43 12.24 15.04
N GLU A 56 16.09 12.55 16.29
CA GLU A 56 14.73 12.78 16.74
C GLU A 56 14.13 14.04 16.09
N SER A 57 12.81 14.12 16.06
CA SER A 57 12.08 15.21 15.43
C SER A 57 11.77 16.29 16.44
N ASP A 58 11.78 17.55 16.00
CA ASP A 58 11.22 18.66 16.77
C ASP A 58 9.71 18.86 16.49
N LEU A 59 9.04 17.83 15.96
CA LEU A 59 7.60 17.87 15.69
C LEU A 59 6.83 18.00 17.02
N PRO A 60 5.80 18.87 17.09
CA PRO A 60 4.94 18.97 18.26
C PRO A 60 4.31 17.62 18.60
N ASP A 61 4.04 17.36 19.87
CA ASP A 61 3.36 16.13 20.26
C ASP A 61 1.93 16.09 19.71
N ALA A 62 1.65 15.09 18.86
CA ALA A 62 0.34 14.88 18.28
C ALA A 62 -0.62 14.10 19.21
N SER A 63 -0.15 13.53 20.32
CA SER A 63 -0.91 12.59 21.17
C SER A 63 -2.21 13.18 21.74
N GLU A 64 -2.16 14.42 22.23
CA GLU A 64 -3.34 15.09 22.80
C GLU A 64 -4.29 15.62 21.73
N LYS A 65 -3.73 16.20 20.65
CA LYS A 65 -4.51 16.91 19.63
C LYS A 65 -5.10 15.97 18.58
N TYR A 66 -4.42 14.86 18.29
CA TYR A 66 -4.77 13.90 17.24
C TYR A 66 -4.69 12.46 17.78
N PRO A 67 -5.56 12.09 18.74
CA PRO A 67 -5.46 10.80 19.44
C PRO A 67 -5.64 9.59 18.51
N VAL A 68 -6.49 9.69 17.48
CA VAL A 68 -6.72 8.60 16.51
C VAL A 68 -5.49 8.36 15.62
N PRO A 69 -4.96 9.37 14.89
CA PRO A 69 -3.70 9.21 14.15
C PRO A 69 -2.53 8.74 15.02
N TYR A 70 -2.47 9.19 16.28
CA TYR A 70 -1.44 8.76 17.21
C TYR A 70 -1.55 7.27 17.57
N GLN A 71 -2.76 6.76 17.84
CA GLN A 71 -3.00 5.33 18.06
C GLN A 71 -2.67 4.49 16.82
N ILE A 72 -3.08 4.94 15.63
CA ILE A 72 -2.70 4.32 14.36
C ILE A 72 -1.18 4.23 14.27
N ALA A 73 -0.46 5.31 14.56
CA ALA A 73 0.99 5.34 14.48
C ALA A 73 1.67 4.42 15.50
N GLN A 74 1.14 4.29 16.72
CA GLN A 74 1.64 3.35 17.72
C GLN A 74 1.57 1.90 17.21
N GLU A 75 0.43 1.51 16.64
CA GLU A 75 0.27 0.17 16.05
C GLU A 75 1.15 -0.02 14.80
N ALA A 76 1.27 1.01 13.97
CA ALA A 76 2.14 0.99 12.79
C ALA A 76 3.60 0.75 13.18
N VAL A 77 4.14 1.47 14.18
CA VAL A 77 5.50 1.27 14.69
C VAL A 77 5.69 -0.15 15.22
N ALA A 78 4.72 -0.69 15.95
CA ALA A 78 4.79 -2.07 16.42
C ALA A 78 4.91 -3.08 15.27
N ILE A 79 4.12 -2.89 14.19
CA ILE A 79 4.20 -3.73 12.98
C ILE A 79 5.56 -3.57 12.28
N TYR A 80 6.08 -2.35 12.16
CA TYR A 80 7.39 -2.12 11.55
C TYR A 80 8.53 -2.71 12.38
N ARG A 81 8.43 -2.69 13.71
CA ARG A 81 9.39 -3.34 14.60
C ARG A 81 9.41 -4.85 14.43
N ASP A 82 8.23 -5.45 14.30
CA ASP A 82 8.08 -6.88 14.08
C ASP A 82 8.62 -7.32 12.71
N ARG A 83 8.35 -6.53 11.66
CA ARG A 83 8.56 -6.98 10.26
C ARG A 83 9.79 -6.43 9.56
N LEU A 84 10.32 -5.28 9.99
CA LEU A 84 11.41 -4.59 9.29
C LEU A 84 12.62 -4.31 10.18
N LEU A 85 12.41 -3.72 11.37
CA LEU A 85 13.52 -3.38 12.28
C LEU A 85 13.04 -3.21 13.73
N ASP A 86 13.41 -4.16 14.59
CA ASP A 86 13.07 -4.22 16.02
C ASP A 86 13.37 -2.93 16.81
N SER A 87 14.40 -2.22 16.39
CA SER A 87 14.99 -1.05 17.03
C SER A 87 14.52 0.28 16.43
N PHE A 88 13.41 0.30 15.68
CA PHE A 88 12.80 1.56 15.26
C PHE A 88 12.57 2.49 16.47
N PRO A 89 12.99 3.77 16.44
CA PRO A 89 12.86 4.70 17.55
C PRO A 89 11.40 5.03 17.90
N ASP A 90 11.14 5.36 19.17
CA ASP A 90 9.80 5.78 19.61
C ASP A 90 9.35 7.11 18.97
N ASP A 91 10.29 7.99 18.59
CA ASP A 91 10.02 9.24 17.86
C ASP A 91 9.29 9.01 16.52
N GLU A 92 9.42 7.82 15.92
CA GLU A 92 8.68 7.46 14.71
C GLU A 92 7.16 7.44 14.92
N VAL A 93 6.67 7.20 16.14
CA VAL A 93 5.23 7.27 16.44
C VAL A 93 4.68 8.64 16.08
N ASN A 94 5.34 9.72 16.53
CA ASN A 94 4.85 11.07 16.26
C ASN A 94 4.94 11.41 14.76
N ARG A 95 6.05 11.05 14.10
CA ARG A 95 6.25 11.29 12.65
C ARG A 95 5.23 10.56 11.80
N ILE A 96 4.98 9.29 12.08
CA ILE A 96 3.98 8.49 11.36
C ILE A 96 2.59 9.06 11.61
N ALA A 97 2.27 9.51 12.84
CA ALA A 97 1.00 10.19 13.10
C ALA A 97 0.83 11.40 12.18
N TYR A 98 1.87 12.21 11.97
CA TYR A 98 1.83 13.33 11.02
C TYR A 98 1.62 12.89 9.56
N HIS A 99 2.14 11.73 9.13
CA HIS A 99 1.81 11.19 7.81
C HIS A 99 0.31 10.90 7.68
N PHE A 100 -0.31 10.30 8.69
CA PHE A 100 -1.76 10.05 8.72
C PHE A 100 -2.57 11.34 8.84
N ILE A 101 -2.15 12.31 9.66
CA ILE A 101 -2.81 13.62 9.79
C ILE A 101 -2.80 14.36 8.46
N ASN A 102 -1.64 14.47 7.81
CA ASN A 102 -1.51 15.18 6.55
C ASN A 102 -2.32 14.51 5.45
N ALA A 103 -2.33 13.18 5.44
CA ALA A 103 -3.05 12.39 4.46
C ALA A 103 -4.54 12.24 4.77
N GLU A 104 -5.06 12.77 5.87
CA GLU A 104 -6.50 12.74 6.14
C GLU A 104 -7.26 13.28 4.92
N GLY A 105 -8.31 12.57 4.52
CA GLY A 105 -9.12 12.96 3.38
C GLY A 105 -10.57 12.61 3.60
N ASP A 106 -11.47 13.22 2.83
CA ASP A 106 -12.89 12.95 3.02
C ASP A 106 -13.21 11.49 2.71
N SER A 107 -13.81 10.79 3.69
CA SER A 107 -14.53 9.55 3.49
C SER A 107 -15.81 9.88 2.70
N ASN A 108 -15.73 9.89 1.38
CA ASN A 108 -16.93 9.68 0.58
C ASN A 108 -17.12 8.17 0.43
N PRO A 109 -18.11 7.57 1.10
CA PRO A 109 -18.51 6.20 0.84
C PRO A 109 -19.33 6.19 -0.46
N VAL A 110 -18.66 6.37 -1.58
CA VAL A 110 -19.16 5.97 -2.90
C VAL A 110 -18.25 4.81 -3.28
N GLY A 111 -18.72 3.58 -3.48
CA GLY A 111 -20.05 3.04 -3.57
C GLY A 111 -20.01 1.52 -3.43
N GLN A 112 -21.16 0.97 -3.07
CA GLN A 112 -21.37 -0.46 -2.84
C GLN A 112 -21.74 -1.21 -4.13
N SER A 113 -21.52 -0.61 -5.31
CA SER A 113 -22.11 -1.10 -6.58
C SER A 113 -21.48 -2.38 -7.12
N HIS A 114 -20.29 -2.77 -6.62
CA HIS A 114 -19.55 -3.93 -7.10
C HIS A 114 -19.67 -5.20 -6.25
N LEU A 115 -20.41 -5.17 -5.13
CA LEU A 115 -20.58 -6.35 -4.27
C LEU A 115 -21.14 -7.55 -5.05
N ASP A 116 -22.06 -7.32 -5.98
CA ASP A 116 -22.69 -8.36 -6.80
C ASP A 116 -21.73 -8.98 -7.84
N LYS A 117 -20.68 -8.26 -8.25
CA LYS A 117 -19.68 -8.73 -9.24
C LYS A 117 -18.36 -9.16 -8.62
N ARG A 118 -18.16 -8.96 -7.32
CA ARG A 118 -16.89 -9.19 -6.62
C ARG A 118 -16.38 -10.61 -6.83
N LYS A 119 -17.24 -11.60 -6.60
CA LYS A 119 -16.86 -13.02 -6.75
C LYS A 119 -16.41 -13.32 -8.18
N ASP A 120 -17.07 -12.74 -9.17
CA ASP A 120 -16.73 -12.93 -10.57
C ASP A 120 -15.38 -12.25 -10.93
N ILE A 121 -15.09 -11.09 -10.34
CA ILE A 121 -13.81 -10.40 -10.50
C ILE A 121 -12.67 -11.23 -9.89
N LEU A 122 -12.83 -11.69 -8.65
CA LEU A 122 -11.83 -12.53 -7.98
C LEU A 122 -11.56 -13.82 -8.76
N ASN A 123 -12.61 -14.50 -9.22
CA ASN A 123 -12.47 -15.70 -10.06
C ASN A 123 -11.75 -15.39 -11.38
N ALA A 124 -12.03 -14.26 -12.03
CA ALA A 124 -11.37 -13.86 -13.27
C ALA A 124 -9.89 -13.55 -13.05
N VAL A 125 -9.55 -12.90 -11.93
CA VAL A 125 -8.16 -12.64 -11.54
C VAL A 125 -7.42 -13.95 -11.23
N GLU A 126 -8.01 -14.86 -10.46
CA GLU A 126 -7.42 -16.17 -10.18
C GLU A 126 -7.17 -16.98 -11.45
N GLU A 127 -8.13 -16.97 -12.38
CA GLU A 127 -7.99 -17.67 -13.66
C GLU A 127 -6.89 -17.06 -14.52
N GLU A 128 -6.75 -15.73 -14.54
CA GLU A 128 -5.67 -15.07 -15.27
C GLU A 128 -4.31 -15.37 -14.64
N LEU A 129 -4.17 -15.30 -13.32
CA LEU A 129 -2.96 -15.73 -12.62
C LEU A 129 -2.57 -17.17 -12.99
N ARG A 130 -3.56 -18.08 -13.05
CA ARG A 130 -3.35 -19.47 -13.43
C ARG A 130 -2.81 -19.62 -14.85
N LYS A 131 -3.25 -18.79 -15.80
CA LYS A 131 -2.72 -18.77 -17.18
C LYS A 131 -1.30 -18.25 -17.24
N GLN A 132 -0.97 -17.27 -16.39
CA GLN A 132 0.39 -16.75 -16.22
C GLN A 132 1.31 -17.70 -15.41
N GLY A 133 0.83 -18.90 -15.04
CA GLY A 133 1.60 -19.89 -14.30
C GLY A 133 1.66 -19.64 -12.78
N ILE A 134 1.03 -18.57 -12.28
CA ILE A 134 1.00 -18.23 -10.87
C ILE A 134 -0.13 -19.02 -10.18
N ARG A 135 0.23 -19.89 -9.24
CA ARG A 135 -0.72 -20.66 -8.45
C ARG A 135 -0.37 -20.61 -6.98
N ARG A 136 -1.39 -20.75 -6.13
CA ARG A 136 -1.20 -20.98 -4.71
C ARG A 136 -0.53 -22.33 -4.49
N THR A 137 0.63 -22.33 -3.85
CA THR A 137 1.43 -23.48 -3.45
C THR A 137 1.69 -23.42 -1.95
N ALA A 138 2.25 -24.48 -1.37
CA ALA A 138 2.67 -24.45 0.04
C ALA A 138 3.68 -23.32 0.31
N ASN A 139 4.59 -23.06 -0.64
CA ASN A 139 5.72 -22.14 -0.47
C ASN A 139 5.34 -20.65 -0.62
N ASN A 140 4.29 -20.33 -1.38
CA ASN A 140 3.84 -18.94 -1.59
C ASN A 140 2.46 -18.64 -0.97
N SER A 141 1.88 -19.58 -0.22
CA SER A 141 0.53 -19.48 0.36
C SER A 141 0.28 -18.18 1.10
N ASN A 142 1.22 -17.74 1.95
CA ASN A 142 1.11 -16.47 2.69
C ASN A 142 1.04 -15.25 1.77
N PHE A 143 1.84 -15.20 0.70
CA PHE A 143 1.84 -14.09 -0.25
C PHE A 143 0.59 -14.10 -1.11
N TYR A 144 0.15 -15.29 -1.53
CA TYR A 144 -1.06 -15.48 -2.32
C TYR A 144 -2.32 -15.09 -1.54
N ASP A 145 -2.44 -15.56 -0.30
CA ASP A 145 -3.59 -15.25 0.56
C ASP A 145 -3.63 -13.75 0.88
N ARG A 146 -2.47 -13.12 1.13
CA ARG A 146 -2.37 -11.67 1.26
C ARG A 146 -2.82 -10.96 0.00
N PHE A 147 -2.30 -11.34 -1.17
CA PHE A 147 -2.72 -10.74 -2.44
C PHE A 147 -4.24 -10.78 -2.62
N MET A 148 -4.89 -11.91 -2.30
CA MET A 148 -6.35 -12.03 -2.40
C MET A 148 -7.09 -11.15 -1.38
N ILE A 149 -6.55 -10.96 -0.17
CA ILE A 149 -7.09 -10.01 0.82
C ILE A 149 -6.94 -8.57 0.32
N HIS A 150 -5.76 -8.20 -0.16
CA HIS A 150 -5.46 -6.87 -0.69
C HIS A 150 -6.27 -6.57 -1.94
N LEU A 151 -6.50 -7.55 -2.80
CA LEU A 151 -7.40 -7.42 -3.95
C LEU A 151 -8.84 -7.19 -3.49
N ASN A 152 -9.30 -7.86 -2.42
CA ASN A 152 -10.61 -7.58 -1.84
C ASN A 152 -10.72 -6.14 -1.33
N TYR A 153 -9.66 -5.62 -0.68
CA TYR A 153 -9.62 -4.22 -0.25
C TYR A 153 -9.59 -3.27 -1.44
N PHE A 154 -8.78 -3.57 -2.45
CA PHE A 154 -8.74 -2.82 -3.70
C PHE A 154 -10.15 -2.67 -4.30
N LEU A 155 -10.91 -3.77 -4.38
CA LEU A 155 -12.30 -3.75 -4.84
C LEU A 155 -13.27 -3.00 -3.91
N ASP A 156 -12.98 -2.87 -2.61
CA ASP A 156 -13.74 -2.03 -1.67
C ASP A 156 -13.52 -0.53 -1.94
N TYR A 157 -12.35 -0.14 -2.47
CA TYR A 157 -11.91 1.24 -2.61
C TYR A 157 -12.01 1.82 -4.03
N LEU A 158 -12.15 0.97 -5.05
CA LEU A 158 -12.22 1.33 -6.48
C LEU A 158 -13.21 2.44 -6.85
N ASP A 159 -14.28 2.62 -6.07
CA ASP A 159 -15.39 3.53 -6.35
C ASP A 159 -15.15 4.94 -5.75
N ARG A 160 -14.01 5.12 -5.07
CA ARG A 160 -13.53 6.43 -4.58
C ARG A 160 -12.89 7.18 -5.74
N SER A 161 -13.63 8.10 -6.36
CA SER A 161 -13.03 9.03 -7.33
C SER A 161 -11.82 9.74 -6.72
N ARG A 162 -10.71 9.85 -7.47
CA ARG A 162 -9.65 10.86 -7.25
C ARG A 162 -8.58 10.83 -8.36
N ASP A 163 -8.07 12.02 -8.68
CA ASP A 163 -7.06 12.30 -9.70
C ASP A 163 -5.74 11.52 -9.50
N ASP A 164 -5.11 11.15 -10.61
CA ASP A 164 -3.73 10.68 -10.64
C ASP A 164 -2.80 11.75 -10.07
N ASN A 165 -2.15 11.45 -8.94
CA ASN A 165 -1.09 12.30 -8.43
C ASN A 165 0.18 12.12 -9.28
N VAL A 166 0.85 13.22 -9.64
CA VAL A 166 2.11 13.22 -10.42
C VAL A 166 3.16 12.29 -9.83
N ALA A 167 3.26 12.20 -8.50
CA ALA A 167 4.22 11.31 -7.83
C ALA A 167 3.94 9.81 -8.08
N LEU A 168 2.69 9.43 -8.32
CA LEU A 168 2.28 8.04 -8.57
C LEU A 168 2.57 7.63 -10.03
N LEU A 169 2.44 8.57 -10.98
CA LEU A 169 2.82 8.36 -12.38
C LEU A 169 4.33 8.13 -12.56
N GLU A 170 5.15 8.85 -11.80
CA GLU A 170 6.60 8.62 -11.77
C GLU A 170 6.95 7.24 -11.19
N MET A 171 6.24 6.81 -10.14
CA MET A 171 6.39 5.49 -9.53
C MET A 171 6.02 4.36 -10.51
N GLU A 172 4.92 4.49 -11.24
CA GLU A 172 4.50 3.47 -12.22
C GLU A 172 5.55 3.30 -13.32
N SER A 173 6.01 4.40 -13.89
CA SER A 173 7.03 4.41 -14.95
C SER A 173 8.30 3.66 -14.52
N GLN A 174 8.70 3.82 -13.25
CA GLN A 174 9.87 3.17 -12.69
C GLN A 174 9.64 1.68 -12.40
N ILE A 175 8.48 1.32 -11.86
CA ILE A 175 8.12 -0.08 -11.58
C ILE A 175 8.04 -0.88 -12.88
N LYS A 176 7.49 -0.28 -13.94
CA LYS A 176 7.47 -0.88 -15.28
C LYS A 176 8.87 -1.24 -15.80
N LEU A 177 9.86 -0.40 -15.52
CA LEU A 177 11.26 -0.66 -15.91
C LEU A 177 11.93 -1.72 -15.03
N THR A 178 11.60 -1.74 -13.74
CA THR A 178 12.27 -2.59 -12.73
C THR A 178 11.70 -4.01 -12.71
N TYR A 179 10.38 -4.13 -12.87
CA TYR A 179 9.63 -5.39 -12.79
C TYR A 179 8.74 -5.56 -14.04
N PRO A 180 9.31 -5.71 -15.24
CA PRO A 180 8.55 -5.69 -16.49
C PRO A 180 7.54 -6.84 -16.59
N GLU A 181 7.90 -8.03 -16.09
CA GLU A 181 7.01 -9.20 -16.09
C GLU A 181 5.82 -9.01 -15.13
N ALA A 182 6.09 -8.62 -13.89
CA ALA A 182 5.04 -8.31 -12.93
C ALA A 182 4.16 -7.14 -13.42
N TYR A 183 4.75 -6.16 -14.10
CA TYR A 183 3.99 -5.05 -14.68
C TYR A 183 3.05 -5.51 -15.78
N GLN A 184 3.50 -6.41 -16.66
CA GLN A 184 2.66 -6.97 -17.72
C GLN A 184 1.48 -7.76 -17.13
N ILE A 185 1.75 -8.65 -16.17
CA ILE A 185 0.72 -9.46 -15.52
C ILE A 185 -0.24 -8.55 -14.74
N GLY A 186 0.29 -7.65 -13.92
CA GLY A 186 -0.50 -6.70 -13.14
C GLY A 186 -1.37 -5.82 -14.02
N SER A 187 -0.87 -5.37 -15.18
CA SER A 187 -1.66 -4.62 -16.18
C SER A 187 -2.80 -5.45 -16.75
N SER A 188 -2.57 -6.73 -17.04
CA SER A 188 -3.63 -7.63 -17.54
C SER A 188 -4.73 -7.84 -16.50
N LEU A 189 -4.35 -8.06 -15.23
CA LEU A 189 -5.31 -8.12 -14.13
C LEU A 189 -6.07 -6.81 -13.96
N TYR A 190 -5.38 -5.70 -14.12
CA TYR A 190 -5.95 -4.36 -14.05
C TYR A 190 -7.04 -4.15 -15.10
N GLU A 191 -6.77 -4.51 -16.36
CA GLU A 191 -7.74 -4.43 -17.45
C GLU A 191 -8.97 -5.32 -17.21
N ILE A 192 -8.77 -6.53 -16.66
CA ILE A 192 -9.88 -7.43 -16.29
C ILE A 192 -10.78 -6.78 -15.24
N ILE A 193 -10.19 -6.17 -14.21
CA ILE A 193 -10.93 -5.49 -13.17
C ILE A 193 -11.70 -4.31 -13.76
N ALA A 194 -11.06 -3.47 -14.58
CA ALA A 194 -11.67 -2.30 -15.23
C ALA A 194 -12.91 -2.67 -16.05
N GLN A 195 -12.79 -3.71 -16.88
CA GLN A 195 -13.88 -4.18 -17.73
C GLN A 195 -15.07 -4.71 -16.92
N LYS A 196 -14.81 -5.33 -15.76
CA LYS A 196 -15.85 -5.92 -14.91
C LYS A 196 -16.55 -4.89 -14.04
N THR A 197 -15.82 -3.90 -13.53
CA THR A 197 -16.34 -2.82 -12.69
C THR A 197 -16.96 -1.70 -13.52
N GLY A 198 -16.45 -1.43 -14.72
CA GLY A 198 -16.88 -0.33 -15.59
C GLY A 198 -16.35 1.03 -15.13
N ILE A 199 -15.32 1.04 -14.28
CA ILE A 199 -14.68 2.24 -13.74
C ILE A 199 -13.43 2.57 -14.59
N ASP A 200 -13.20 3.86 -14.83
CA ASP A 200 -11.92 4.34 -15.34
C ASP A 200 -10.88 4.26 -14.24
N LEU A 201 -9.89 3.43 -14.52
CA LEU A 201 -8.95 2.88 -13.58
C LEU A 201 -7.63 3.68 -13.61
N TYR A 202 -7.20 4.22 -12.47
CA TYR A 202 -6.07 5.16 -12.32
C TYR A 202 -4.68 4.49 -12.34
N HIS A 203 -3.62 5.26 -12.56
CA HIS A 203 -2.27 4.69 -12.71
C HIS A 203 -1.67 4.21 -11.37
N SER A 204 -2.03 4.88 -10.27
CA SER A 204 -1.56 4.58 -8.91
C SER A 204 -1.98 3.19 -8.42
N GLU A 205 -3.21 2.81 -8.75
CA GLU A 205 -3.83 1.54 -8.36
C GLU A 205 -3.17 0.34 -9.05
N ARG A 206 -2.72 0.51 -10.29
CA ARG A 206 -2.01 -0.53 -11.02
C ARG A 206 -0.69 -0.90 -10.36
N VAL A 207 0.03 0.10 -9.86
CA VAL A 207 1.31 -0.12 -9.16
C VAL A 207 1.14 -1.09 -7.99
N TYR A 208 0.07 -0.92 -7.22
CA TYR A 208 -0.21 -1.77 -6.08
C TYR A 208 -0.35 -3.25 -6.46
N LEU A 209 -1.12 -3.54 -7.53
CA LEU A 209 -1.26 -4.90 -8.04
C LEU A 209 0.08 -5.44 -8.53
N VAL A 210 0.84 -4.65 -9.29
CA VAL A 210 2.14 -5.06 -9.84
C VAL A 210 3.12 -5.47 -8.74
N LEU A 211 3.17 -4.73 -7.64
CA LEU A 211 4.04 -5.05 -6.51
C LEU A 211 3.66 -6.36 -5.82
N HIS A 212 2.36 -6.64 -5.71
CA HIS A 212 1.89 -7.91 -5.18
C HIS A 212 2.20 -9.08 -6.11
N ILE A 213 2.02 -8.90 -7.42
CA ILE A 213 2.39 -9.92 -8.41
C ILE A 213 3.89 -10.19 -8.37
N GLN A 214 4.73 -9.17 -8.23
CA GLN A 214 6.17 -9.35 -8.11
C GLN A 214 6.58 -10.22 -6.90
N ARG A 215 5.74 -10.33 -5.87
CA ARG A 215 5.98 -11.25 -4.73
C ARG A 215 5.53 -12.68 -4.98
N LEU A 216 4.68 -12.89 -5.98
CA LEU A 216 4.16 -14.21 -6.35
C LEU A 216 5.02 -14.89 -7.42
N LEU A 217 5.79 -14.10 -8.18
CA LEU A 217 6.85 -14.54 -9.08
C LEU A 217 8.10 -14.93 -8.29
#